data_AF-D1FPU9-F1
#
_entry.id   AF-D1FPU9-F1
#
_cell.length_a   1.000
_cell.length_b   1.000
_cell.length_c   1.000
_cell.angle_alpha   90.00
_cell.angle_beta   90.00
_cell.angle_gamma   90.00
#
_symmetry.space_group_name_H-M   'P 1'
#
loop_
_entity.id
_entity.type
_entity.pdbx_description
1 polymer ?
#
loop_
_entity_poly.entity_id
_entity_poly.type
_entity_poly.pdbx_seq_one_letter_code
_entity_poly.pdbx_strand_id
1 'polypeptide(L)'
;MIKFVAIQLALWAAVATKETPINPRSPAIWEYARTGSERHFYLNTYPYCNDTKKAMESPKLIELKSSTYYTMDAVLNGKGKQLGCGEVTLKGGDFKDPIVCGNFRNNWTEGLCRVQGTSVEYTITIYDNIHVYKRT
;
A
#
# COMPACT_ATOMS: atom_id res chain seq x y z
N MET A 1 -50.14 14.90 -34.23
CA MET A 1 -48.85 14.19 -34.13
C MET A 1 -48.07 14.78 -32.97
N ILE A 2 -48.18 14.18 -31.78
CA ILE A 2 -47.50 14.65 -30.56
C ILE A 2 -46.42 13.62 -30.24
N LYS A 3 -45.16 14.04 -30.36
CA LYS A 3 -43.97 13.23 -30.05
C LYS A 3 -43.83 13.16 -28.52
N PHE A 4 -44.07 11.99 -27.94
CA PHE A 4 -43.65 11.70 -26.57
C PHE A 4 -42.14 11.43 -26.58
N VAL A 5 -41.37 12.39 -26.08
CA VAL A 5 -39.94 12.20 -25.79
C VAL A 5 -39.85 11.41 -24.48
N ALA A 6 -39.41 10.16 -24.57
CA ALA A 6 -39.10 9.33 -23.42
C ALA A 6 -37.86 9.90 -22.73
N ILE A 7 -38.04 10.48 -21.54
CA ILE A 7 -36.94 10.88 -20.67
C ILE A 7 -36.44 9.63 -19.95
N GLN A 8 -35.37 9.02 -20.45
CA GLN A 8 -34.63 8.00 -19.71
C GLN A 8 -33.84 8.68 -18.58
N LEU A 9 -34.35 8.61 -17.36
CA LEU A 9 -33.53 8.83 -16.16
C LEU A 9 -32.64 7.61 -15.95
N ALA A 10 -31.41 7.67 -16.47
CA ALA A 10 -30.36 6.76 -16.07
C ALA A 10 -29.97 7.08 -14.61
N LEU A 11 -30.54 6.32 -13.68
CA LEU A 11 -30.15 6.34 -12.27
C LEU A 11 -28.74 5.73 -12.18
N TRP A 12 -27.71 6.56 -12.17
CA TRP A 12 -26.36 6.13 -11.80
C TRP A 12 -26.39 5.81 -10.31
N ALA A 13 -26.47 4.52 -9.99
CA ALA A 13 -26.13 4.04 -8.67
C ALA A 13 -24.64 4.32 -8.45
N ALA A 14 -24.33 5.48 -7.86
CA ALA A 14 -23.07 5.68 -7.19
C ALA A 14 -23.01 4.65 -6.07
N VAL A 15 -22.37 3.52 -6.35
CA VAL A 15 -21.81 2.67 -5.30
C VAL A 15 -20.76 3.56 -4.65
N ALA A 16 -21.19 4.33 -3.66
CA ALA A 16 -20.29 4.89 -2.68
C ALA A 16 -19.65 3.67 -2.02
N THR A 17 -18.50 3.26 -2.55
CA THR A 17 -17.58 2.36 -1.86
C THR A 17 -17.32 3.05 -0.54
N LYS A 18 -18.01 2.56 0.49
CA LYS A 18 -17.88 3.03 1.86
C LYS A 18 -16.40 2.83 2.19
N GLU A 19 -15.62 3.91 2.10
CA GLU A 19 -14.20 3.87 2.37
C GLU A 19 -14.07 3.28 3.77
N THR A 20 -13.61 2.03 3.84
CA THR A 20 -13.33 1.36 5.09
C THR A 20 -12.31 2.26 5.78
N PRO A 21 -12.61 2.80 6.98
CA PRO A 21 -11.69 3.70 7.64
C PRO A 21 -10.39 2.94 7.87
N ILE A 22 -9.37 3.28 7.07
CA ILE A 22 -8.03 2.71 7.20
C ILE A 22 -7.57 3.10 8.59
N ASN A 23 -7.43 2.12 9.49
CA ASN A 23 -6.84 2.37 10.79
C ASN A 23 -5.42 2.89 10.52
N PRO A 24 -5.10 4.14 10.87
CA PRO A 24 -3.85 4.79 10.48
C PRO A 24 -2.61 4.09 11.04
N ARG A 25 -2.78 3.14 11.98
CA ARG A 25 -1.68 2.36 12.56
C ARG A 25 -1.38 1.05 11.82
N SER A 26 -2.21 0.66 10.86
CA SER A 26 -2.10 -0.61 10.12
C SER A 26 -2.48 -0.37 8.66
N PRO A 27 -1.54 0.07 7.81
CA PRO A 27 -1.81 0.25 6.38
C PRO A 27 -2.27 -1.06 5.76
N ALA A 28 -3.08 -0.95 4.70
CA ALA A 28 -3.47 -2.12 3.92
C ALA A 28 -2.26 -2.65 3.14
N ILE A 29 -2.05 -3.95 3.17
CA ILE A 29 -1.08 -4.66 2.35
C ILE A 29 -1.80 -5.79 1.62
N TRP A 30 -1.62 -5.90 0.31
CA TRP A 30 -2.24 -6.98 -0.47
C TRP A 30 -1.35 -7.43 -1.62
N GLU A 31 -1.41 -8.72 -1.89
CA GLU A 31 -0.68 -9.36 -2.97
C GLU A 31 -1.34 -9.02 -4.32
N TYR A 32 -0.56 -8.55 -5.29
CA TYR A 32 -1.05 -8.27 -6.65
C TYR A 32 -0.44 -9.22 -7.70
N ALA A 33 0.67 -9.88 -7.39
CA ALA A 33 1.30 -10.84 -8.28
C ALA A 33 2.13 -11.88 -7.50
N ARG A 34 2.22 -13.09 -8.08
CA ARG A 34 3.10 -14.16 -7.63
C ARG A 34 3.75 -14.82 -8.84
N THR A 35 5.07 -14.93 -8.83
CA THR A 35 5.88 -15.55 -9.88
C THR A 35 6.79 -16.59 -9.25
N GLY A 36 6.37 -17.86 -9.27
CA GLY A 36 7.09 -18.93 -8.57
C GLY A 36 7.15 -18.68 -7.06
N SER A 37 8.36 -18.53 -6.51
CA SER A 37 8.61 -18.22 -5.09
C SER A 37 8.68 -16.71 -4.80
N GLU A 38 8.48 -15.86 -5.81
CA GLU A 38 8.45 -14.42 -5.66
C GLU A 38 7.01 -13.92 -5.52
N ARG A 39 6.75 -13.07 -4.54
CA ARG A 39 5.45 -12.51 -4.20
C ARG A 39 5.56 -11.00 -4.14
N HIS A 40 4.59 -10.32 -4.74
CA HIS A 40 4.59 -8.86 -4.85
C HIS A 40 3.34 -8.29 -4.21
N PHE A 41 3.54 -7.28 -3.38
CA PHE A 41 2.50 -6.63 -2.60
C PHE A 41 2.51 -5.13 -2.82
N TYR A 42 1.32 -4.55 -2.80
CA TYR A 42 1.16 -3.12 -2.61
C TYR A 42 1.01 -2.81 -1.13
N LEU A 43 1.56 -1.68 -0.72
CA LEU A 43 1.47 -1.13 0.63
C LEU A 43 0.81 0.25 0.60
N ASN A 44 -0.37 0.33 1.19
CA ASN A 44 -1.18 1.55 1.22
C ASN A 44 -1.15 2.24 2.56
N THR A 45 -0.29 3.23 2.64
CA THR A 45 -0.28 4.22 3.72
C THR A 45 -1.51 5.13 3.66
N TYR A 46 -2.11 5.35 2.48
CA TYR A 46 -3.27 6.23 2.29
C TYR A 46 -4.33 5.63 1.37
N PRO A 47 -5.61 6.08 1.45
CA PRO A 47 -6.68 5.60 0.58
C PRO A 47 -6.37 5.73 -0.92
N TYR A 48 -5.78 6.85 -1.35
CA TYR A 48 -5.49 7.12 -2.77
C TYR A 48 -4.47 6.15 -3.40
N CYS A 49 -3.72 5.42 -2.57
CA CYS A 49 -2.78 4.41 -3.04
C CYS A 49 -3.51 3.20 -3.67
N ASN A 50 -4.81 2.99 -3.37
CA ASN A 50 -5.61 1.94 -4.00
C ASN A 50 -5.82 2.19 -5.50
N ASP A 51 -5.83 3.46 -5.92
CA ASP A 51 -6.34 3.85 -7.24
C ASP A 51 -5.24 4.19 -8.25
N THR A 52 -3.97 4.24 -7.83
CA THR A 52 -2.93 4.82 -8.68
C THR A 52 -1.57 4.14 -8.60
N LYS A 53 -1.21 3.40 -9.66
CA LYS A 53 0.21 3.12 -10.01
C LYS A 53 1.02 4.42 -10.13
N LYS A 54 0.36 5.52 -10.48
CA LYS A 54 0.92 6.88 -10.57
C LYS A 54 1.59 7.36 -9.28
N ALA A 55 1.10 6.97 -8.10
CA ALA A 55 1.76 7.34 -6.85
C ALA A 55 3.15 6.71 -6.70
N MET A 56 3.38 5.57 -7.38
CA MET A 56 4.65 4.84 -7.43
C MET A 56 5.54 5.26 -8.61
N GLU A 57 5.13 6.27 -9.39
CA GLU A 57 5.98 6.94 -10.38
C GLU A 57 6.81 8.08 -9.76
N SER A 58 6.52 8.46 -8.51
CA SER A 58 7.27 9.48 -7.79
C SER A 58 8.66 8.97 -7.37
N PRO A 59 9.58 9.86 -6.95
CA PRO A 59 10.89 9.43 -6.48
C PRO A 59 10.78 8.46 -5.30
N LYS A 60 11.66 7.45 -5.26
CA LYS A 60 11.78 6.55 -4.11
C LYS A 60 12.25 7.33 -2.89
N LEU A 61 11.49 7.25 -1.80
CA LEU A 61 11.85 7.80 -0.50
C LEU A 61 12.64 6.77 0.32
N ILE A 62 12.24 5.50 0.24
CA ILE A 62 12.88 4.37 0.93
C ILE A 62 13.05 3.23 -0.07
N GLU A 63 14.21 2.59 -0.06
CA GLU A 63 14.43 1.29 -0.70
C GLU A 63 15.28 0.44 0.25
N LEU A 64 14.63 -0.51 0.92
CA LEU A 64 15.29 -1.46 1.83
C LEU A 64 15.39 -2.81 1.15
N LYS A 65 16.61 -3.33 1.03
CA LYS A 65 16.88 -4.67 0.51
C LYS A 65 17.60 -5.46 1.58
N SER A 66 17.08 -6.62 1.94
CA SER A 66 17.72 -7.49 2.92
C SER A 66 17.24 -8.93 2.76
N SER A 67 17.78 -9.80 3.59
CA SER A 67 17.35 -11.19 3.72
C SER A 67 17.30 -11.58 5.20
N THR A 68 16.45 -12.54 5.52
CA THR A 68 16.29 -13.03 6.88
C THR A 68 16.05 -14.53 6.92
N TYR A 69 16.58 -15.17 7.97
CA TYR A 69 16.34 -16.58 8.28
C TYR A 69 15.23 -16.77 9.33
N TYR A 70 14.68 -15.67 9.84
CA TYR A 70 13.64 -15.64 10.87
C TYR A 70 12.76 -14.40 10.70
N THR A 71 11.74 -14.23 11.53
CA THR A 71 10.88 -13.04 11.48
C THR A 71 11.69 -11.79 11.82
N MET A 72 11.68 -10.78 10.93
CA MET A 72 12.46 -9.56 11.09
C MET A 72 11.61 -8.31 10.88
N ASP A 73 11.89 -7.29 11.68
CA ASP A 73 11.26 -5.98 11.57
C ASP A 73 12.10 -5.05 10.69
N ALA A 74 11.53 -4.60 9.57
CA ALA A 74 12.09 -3.58 8.71
C ALA A 74 11.54 -2.20 9.12
N VAL A 75 12.43 -1.34 9.64
CA VAL A 75 12.08 0.02 10.05
C VAL A 75 12.01 0.93 8.82
N LEU A 76 10.84 1.53 8.60
CA LEU A 76 10.63 2.54 7.56
C LEU A 76 10.82 3.93 8.18
N ASN A 77 11.79 4.70 7.67
CA ASN A 77 12.07 6.06 8.15
C ASN A 77 12.23 7.02 6.97
N GLY A 78 11.23 7.88 6.78
CA GLY A 78 11.17 8.90 5.73
C GLY A 78 12.01 10.15 6.01
N LYS A 79 12.80 10.17 7.10
CA LYS A 79 13.67 11.29 7.51
C LYS A 79 12.92 12.63 7.58
N GLY A 80 11.71 12.59 8.14
CA GLY A 80 10.83 13.76 8.27
C GLY A 80 9.89 13.99 7.09
N LYS A 81 10.03 13.25 5.97
CA LYS A 81 9.04 13.22 4.89
C LYS A 81 7.94 12.20 5.16
N GLN A 82 6.72 12.52 4.74
CA GLN A 82 5.59 11.58 4.80
C GLN A 82 5.83 10.41 3.85
N LEU A 83 5.68 9.19 4.38
CA LEU A 83 5.75 7.95 3.63
C LEU A 83 4.56 7.86 2.68
N GLY A 84 4.78 7.82 1.37
CA GLY A 84 3.74 7.61 0.37
C GLY A 84 3.36 6.14 0.22
N CYS A 85 2.85 5.77 -0.95
CA CYS A 85 2.53 4.37 -1.27
C CYS A 85 3.80 3.53 -1.37
N GLY A 86 3.69 2.21 -1.31
CA GLY A 86 4.84 1.33 -1.37
C GLY A 86 4.60 0.05 -2.16
N GLU A 87 5.72 -0.57 -2.53
CA GLU A 87 5.79 -1.91 -3.11
C GLU A 87 6.68 -2.78 -2.24
N VAL A 88 6.26 -4.03 -2.06
CA VAL A 88 7.05 -5.04 -1.38
C VAL A 88 7.22 -6.23 -2.29
N THR A 89 8.46 -6.66 -2.47
CA THR A 89 8.79 -7.94 -3.10
C THR A 89 9.36 -8.86 -2.05
N LEU A 90 8.81 -10.07 -1.92
CA LEU A 90 9.34 -11.14 -1.09
C LEU A 90 9.72 -12.31 -1.98
N LYS A 91 10.87 -12.93 -1.74
CA LYS A 91 11.32 -14.10 -2.47
C LYS A 91 11.72 -15.19 -1.49
N GLY A 92 11.15 -16.39 -1.69
CA GLY A 92 11.25 -17.48 -0.72
C GLY A 92 10.21 -17.37 0.40
N GLY A 93 10.23 -18.35 1.30
CA GLY A 93 9.20 -18.53 2.33
C GLY A 93 7.83 -18.94 1.77
N ASP A 94 7.06 -19.73 2.52
CA ASP A 94 5.74 -20.22 2.08
C ASP A 94 4.63 -19.89 3.09
N PHE A 95 4.77 -18.76 3.78
CA PHE A 95 3.83 -18.31 4.80
C PHE A 95 2.58 -17.71 4.16
N LYS A 96 1.40 -17.96 4.74
CA LYS A 96 0.15 -17.36 4.26
C LYS A 96 0.21 -15.82 4.27
N ASP A 97 0.68 -15.26 5.38
CA ASP A 97 0.81 -13.81 5.62
C ASP A 97 2.30 -13.43 5.81
N PRO A 98 3.09 -13.39 4.72
CA PRO A 98 4.55 -13.30 4.80
C PRO A 98 5.04 -11.90 5.17
N ILE A 99 4.16 -10.90 5.24
CA ILE A 99 4.48 -9.55 5.66
C ILE A 99 3.28 -8.87 6.31
N VAL A 100 3.54 -8.13 7.39
CA VAL A 100 2.57 -7.26 8.05
C VAL A 100 3.21 -5.90 8.29
N CYS A 101 2.59 -4.84 7.81
CA CYS A 101 3.06 -3.47 8.04
C CYS A 101 2.14 -2.74 9.02
N GLY A 102 2.73 -1.91 9.89
CA GLY A 102 2.04 -1.23 10.96
C GLY A 102 2.89 -0.21 11.71
N ASN A 103 2.37 0.30 12.81
CA ASN A 103 3.02 1.29 13.69
C ASN A 103 3.45 2.57 12.97
N PHE A 104 2.66 3.02 11.99
CA PHE A 104 2.92 4.30 11.34
C PHE A 104 2.66 5.43 12.34
N ARG A 105 3.65 6.30 12.56
CA ARG A 105 3.52 7.43 13.49
C ARG A 105 2.43 8.40 13.02
N ASN A 106 1.90 9.24 13.91
CA ASN A 106 0.78 10.15 13.62
C ASN A 106 1.03 11.08 12.41
N ASN A 107 2.29 11.39 12.11
CA ASN A 107 2.72 12.21 10.98
C ASN A 107 3.12 11.38 9.75
N TRP A 108 3.00 10.05 9.80
CA TRP A 108 3.34 9.11 8.73
C TRP A 108 4.77 9.23 8.23
N THR A 109 5.71 9.70 9.03
CA THR A 109 7.13 9.78 8.62
C THR A 109 7.91 8.51 8.92
N GLU A 110 7.35 7.63 9.74
CA GLU A 110 7.96 6.40 10.18
C GLU A 110 6.91 5.30 10.26
N GLY A 111 7.33 4.05 10.05
CA GLY A 111 6.51 2.85 10.15
C GLY A 111 7.37 1.59 10.29
N LEU A 112 6.73 0.43 10.37
CA LEU A 112 7.39 -0.84 10.55
C LEU A 112 6.75 -1.89 9.66
N CYS A 113 7.54 -2.68 8.96
CA CYS A 113 7.07 -3.87 8.25
C CYS A 113 7.75 -5.10 8.82
N ARG A 114 6.98 -6.01 9.38
CA ARG A 114 7.44 -7.30 9.86
C ARG A 114 7.40 -8.30 8.72
N VAL A 115 8.57 -8.71 8.24
CA VAL A 115 8.72 -9.78 7.26
C VAL A 115 8.77 -11.11 8.00
N GLN A 116 7.83 -11.99 7.68
CA GLN A 116 7.69 -13.30 8.29
C GLN A 116 8.27 -14.37 7.38
N GLY A 117 9.16 -15.17 7.94
CA GLY A 117 9.54 -16.46 7.39
C GLY A 117 11.00 -16.82 7.55
N THR A 118 11.30 -18.05 7.15
CA THR A 118 12.64 -18.62 7.11
C THR A 118 13.19 -18.51 5.70
N SER A 119 14.39 -17.94 5.56
CA SER A 119 15.09 -17.78 4.27
C SER A 119 14.28 -16.96 3.27
N VAL A 120 13.88 -15.75 3.67
CA VAL A 120 13.16 -14.79 2.84
C VAL A 120 14.09 -13.64 2.46
N GLU A 121 14.23 -13.38 1.17
CA GLU A 121 14.78 -12.13 0.66
C GLU A 121 13.64 -11.14 0.49
N TYR A 122 13.85 -9.87 0.83
CA TYR A 122 12.82 -8.86 0.67
C TYR A 122 13.37 -7.54 0.15
N THR A 123 12.54 -6.87 -0.64
CA THR A 123 12.68 -5.47 -1.01
C THR A 123 11.44 -4.73 -0.57
N ILE A 124 11.58 -3.67 0.22
CA ILE A 124 10.49 -2.75 0.56
C ILE A 124 10.84 -1.37 -0.01
N THR A 125 10.00 -0.90 -0.92
CA THR A 125 10.12 0.43 -1.52
C THR A 125 8.97 1.30 -1.06
N ILE A 126 9.26 2.49 -0.56
CA ILE A 126 8.27 3.54 -0.30
C ILE A 126 8.58 4.71 -1.21
N TYR A 127 7.56 5.23 -1.85
CA TYR A 127 7.64 6.37 -2.74
C TYR A 127 7.30 7.66 -1.99
N ASP A 128 7.77 8.80 -2.50
CA ASP A 128 7.44 10.09 -1.89
C ASP A 128 5.92 10.31 -1.95
N ASN A 129 5.39 10.96 -0.92
CA ASN A 129 3.96 11.22 -0.90
C ASN A 129 3.63 12.38 -1.86
N ILE A 130 3.04 12.05 -3.01
CA ILE A 130 2.60 13.02 -4.02
C ILE A 130 1.47 13.95 -3.53
N HIS A 131 0.73 13.51 -2.51
CA HIS A 131 -0.32 14.28 -1.87
C HIS A 131 0.10 14.50 -0.42
N VAL A 132 0.87 15.55 -0.17
CA VAL A 132 1.15 16.01 1.20
C VAL A 132 -0.18 16.41 1.84
N TYR A 133 -0.90 15.43 2.37
CA TYR A 133 -2.09 15.65 3.14
C TYR A 133 -1.62 16.31 4.43
N LYS A 134 -1.76 17.63 4.50
CA LYS A 134 -1.99 18.28 5.78
C LYS A 134 -3.37 17.77 6.24
N ARG A 135 -3.40 16.67 6.99
CA ARG A 135 -4.54 16.42 7.87
C ARG A 135 -4.50 17.55 8.92
N THR A 136 -5.18 18.65 8.61
CA THR A 136 -5.62 19.64 9.59
C THR A 136 -6.41 18.95 10.69
#